data_AF-A0A1B8UJA4-F1
#
_entry.id   AF-A0A1B8UJA4-F1
#
_cell.length_a   1.000
_cell.length_b   1.000
_cell.length_c   1.000
_cell.angle_alpha   90.00
_cell.angle_beta   90.00
_cell.angle_gamma   90.00
#
_symmetry.space_group_name_H-M   'P 1'
#
loop_
_entity.id
_entity.type
_entity.pdbx_description
1 polymer ?
#
loop_
_entity_poly.entity_id
_entity_poly.type
_entity_poly.pdbx_seq_one_letter_code
_entity_poly.pdbx_strand_id
1 'polypeptide(L)'
;MKRLDSIFLVGLLLLIAGVVWALTMNGIGAKEWILLLSGTILGILAGVFQGWMLKLNKRGKIGSGMKIFGIVGAIILLVALKVTINISIPSYLATSESGIWVSVVYAIGGLFLGRSLYSRLR
;
A
#
# COMPACT_ATOMS: atom_id res chain seq x y z
N MET A 1 -13.71 -17.56 -17.31
CA MET A 1 -12.71 -17.01 -16.37
C MET A 1 -13.03 -15.55 -16.11
N LYS A 2 -13.30 -15.15 -14.85
CA LYS A 2 -13.53 -13.74 -14.49
C LYS A 2 -12.24 -12.95 -14.79
N ARG A 3 -12.32 -11.95 -15.68
CA ARG A 3 -11.17 -11.11 -16.06
C ARG A 3 -10.58 -10.50 -14.79
N LEU A 4 -9.37 -10.91 -14.42
CA LEU A 4 -8.65 -10.33 -13.29
C LEU A 4 -8.49 -8.83 -13.56
N ASP A 5 -8.82 -8.03 -12.56
CA ASP A 5 -8.66 -6.59 -12.64
C ASP A 5 -7.17 -6.27 -12.81
N SER A 6 -6.83 -5.46 -13.82
CA SER A 6 -5.44 -5.09 -14.11
C SER A 6 -4.76 -4.46 -12.89
N ILE A 7 -5.50 -3.70 -12.06
CA ILE A 7 -4.95 -3.08 -10.86
C ILE A 7 -4.59 -4.14 -9.81
N PHE A 8 -5.44 -5.16 -9.65
CA PHE A 8 -5.15 -6.29 -8.76
C PHE A 8 -3.91 -7.05 -9.23
N LEU A 9 -3.79 -7.32 -10.54
CA LEU A 9 -2.63 -8.02 -11.10
C LEU A 9 -1.33 -7.25 -10.88
N VAL A 10 -1.33 -5.94 -11.11
CA VAL A 10 -0.15 -5.10 -10.86
C VAL A 10 0.22 -5.10 -9.37
N GLY A 11 -0.76 -4.98 -8.47
CA GLY A 11 -0.52 -5.07 -7.03
C GLY A 11 0.08 -6.42 -6.60
N LEU A 12 -0.46 -7.51 -7.14
CA LEU A 12 0.04 -8.86 -6.86
C LEU A 12 1.46 -9.07 -7.39
N LEU A 13 1.74 -8.65 -8.63
CA LEU A 13 3.07 -8.75 -9.23
C LEU A 13 4.11 -7.93 -8.46
N LEU A 14 3.74 -6.74 -7.98
CA LEU A 14 4.62 -5.93 -7.12
C LEU A 14 4.96 -6.65 -5.81
N LEU A 15 3.99 -7.31 -5.17
CA LEU A 15 4.27 -8.09 -3.96
C LEU A 15 5.14 -9.31 -4.24
N ILE A 16 4.91 -10.02 -5.35
CA ILE A 16 5.76 -11.17 -5.74
C ILE A 16 7.20 -10.69 -6.00
N ALA A 17 7.36 -9.61 -6.78
CA ALA A 17 8.67 -9.02 -7.04
C ALA A 17 9.34 -8.53 -5.74
N GLY A 18 8.57 -7.92 -4.84
CA GLY A 18 9.04 -7.51 -3.52
C GLY A 18 9.50 -8.68 -2.66
N VAL A 19 8.78 -9.81 -2.67
CA VAL A 19 9.18 -11.03 -1.96
C VAL A 19 10.49 -11.57 -2.50
N VAL A 20 10.60 -11.72 -3.82
CA VAL A 20 11.84 -12.20 -4.47
C VAL A 20 13.00 -11.27 -4.14
N TRP A 21 12.80 -9.95 -4.19
CA TRP A 21 13.82 -8.98 -3.84
C TRP A 21 14.22 -9.08 -2.36
N ALA A 22 13.26 -9.12 -1.44
CA ALA A 22 13.53 -9.25 -0.01
C ALA A 22 14.32 -10.52 0.35
N LEU A 23 14.05 -11.64 -0.34
CA LEU A 23 14.79 -12.89 -0.16
C LEU A 23 16.26 -12.82 -0.58
N THR A 24 16.62 -11.89 -1.47
CA THR A 24 18.03 -11.67 -1.86
C THR A 24 18.81 -10.79 -0.86
N MET A 25 18.15 -10.26 0.17
CA MET A 25 18.75 -9.33 1.12
C MET A 25 19.14 -10.04 2.42
N ASN A 26 20.41 -9.92 2.81
CA ASN A 26 20.94 -10.56 4.03
C ASN A 26 20.36 -9.99 5.35
N GLY A 27 19.69 -8.83 5.30
CA GLY A 27 19.15 -8.13 6.48
C GLY A 27 17.68 -8.40 6.78
N ILE A 28 17.02 -9.30 6.05
CA ILE A 28 15.58 -9.57 6.20
C ILE A 28 15.38 -10.77 7.15
N GLY A 29 15.03 -10.46 8.39
CA GLY A 29 14.60 -11.44 9.39
C GLY A 29 13.08 -11.46 9.58
N ALA A 30 12.61 -12.22 10.58
CA ALA A 30 11.19 -12.32 10.90
C ALA A 30 10.55 -10.96 11.22
N LYS A 31 11.28 -10.08 11.90
CA LYS A 31 10.85 -8.72 12.23
C LYS A 31 10.59 -7.89 10.98
N GLU A 32 11.48 -7.95 10.01
CA GLU A 32 11.38 -7.24 8.73
C GLU A 32 10.19 -7.76 7.92
N TRP A 33 9.98 -9.07 7.87
CA TRP A 33 8.79 -9.66 7.25
C TRP A 33 7.49 -9.17 7.87
N ILE A 34 7.43 -9.11 9.21
CA ILE A 34 6.26 -8.56 9.91
C ILE A 34 6.05 -7.09 9.53
N LEU A 35 7.11 -6.28 9.50
CA LEU A 35 7.02 -4.86 9.12
C LEU A 35 6.58 -4.67 7.67
N LEU A 36 7.04 -5.51 6.74
CA LEU A 36 6.63 -5.50 5.33
C LEU A 36 5.14 -5.89 5.19
N LEU A 37 4.70 -6.92 5.92
CA LEU A 37 3.30 -7.32 5.95
C LEU A 37 2.41 -6.23 6.57
N SER A 38 2.82 -5.62 7.67
CA SER A 38 2.12 -4.49 8.28
C SER A 38 2.02 -3.31 7.30
N GLY A 39 3.10 -2.98 6.59
CA GLY A 39 3.10 -1.95 5.54
C GLY A 39 2.13 -2.27 4.40
N THR A 40 2.04 -3.54 4.01
CA THR A 40 1.08 -4.01 2.99
C THR A 40 -0.36 -3.84 3.47
N ILE A 41 -0.65 -4.22 4.71
CA ILE A 41 -1.99 -4.07 5.31
C ILE A 41 -2.38 -2.60 5.35
N LEU A 42 -1.49 -1.71 5.79
CA LEU A 42 -1.72 -0.26 5.76
C LEU A 42 -1.97 0.24 4.33
N GLY A 43 -1.19 -0.24 3.35
CA GLY A 43 -1.42 0.00 1.94
C GLY A 43 -2.83 -0.41 1.50
N ILE A 44 -3.24 -1.63 1.80
CA ILE A 44 -4.59 -2.15 1.47
C ILE A 44 -5.67 -1.26 2.07
N LEU A 45 -5.57 -0.89 3.34
CA LEU A 45 -6.54 -0.02 4.00
C LEU A 45 -6.63 1.35 3.31
N ALA A 46 -5.49 1.95 2.97
CA ALA A 46 -5.46 3.21 2.22
C ALA A 46 -6.09 3.05 0.82
N GLY A 47 -5.78 1.98 0.09
CA GLY A 47 -6.37 1.69 -1.22
C GLY A 47 -7.89 1.48 -1.17
N VAL A 48 -8.38 0.79 -0.13
CA VAL A 48 -9.81 0.61 0.17
C VAL A 48 -10.47 1.97 0.41
N PHE A 49 -9.87 2.80 1.26
CA PHE A 49 -10.40 4.12 1.59
C PHE A 49 -10.44 5.05 0.36
N GLN A 50 -9.39 5.06 -0.47
CA GLN A 50 -9.36 5.78 -1.74
C GLN A 50 -10.47 5.30 -2.70
N GLY A 51 -10.64 3.98 -2.80
CA GLY A 51 -11.71 3.38 -3.60
C GLY A 51 -13.11 3.78 -3.12
N TRP A 52 -13.30 3.81 -1.79
CA TRP A 52 -14.55 4.23 -1.16
C TRP A 52 -14.86 5.71 -1.40
N MET A 53 -13.88 6.60 -1.23
CA MET A 53 -14.02 8.02 -1.54
C MET A 53 -14.44 8.27 -3.00
N LEU A 54 -13.83 7.53 -3.94
CA LEU A 54 -14.21 7.62 -5.35
C LEU A 54 -15.63 7.11 -5.61
N LYS A 55 -16.06 6.05 -4.91
CA LYS A 55 -17.42 5.52 -4.99
C LYS A 55 -18.44 6.53 -4.46
N LEU A 56 -18.16 7.20 -3.35
CA LEU A 56 -19.02 8.24 -2.80
C LEU A 56 -19.17 9.43 -3.76
N ASN A 57 -18.06 9.88 -4.36
CA ASN A 57 -18.06 10.97 -5.32
C ASN A 57 -18.86 10.62 -6.58
N LYS A 58 -18.68 9.41 -7.12
CA LYS A 58 -19.47 8.92 -8.28
C LYS A 58 -20.97 8.84 -7.98
N ARG A 59 -21.35 8.61 -6.73
CA ARG A 59 -22.76 8.59 -6.27
C ARG A 59 -23.31 9.98 -5.96
N GLY A 60 -22.54 11.05 -6.18
CA GLY A 60 -22.94 12.42 -5.84
C GLY A 60 -23.03 12.69 -4.34
N LYS A 61 -22.54 11.79 -3.48
CA LYS A 61 -22.63 11.95 -2.02
C LYS A 61 -21.59 12.92 -1.44
N ILE A 62 -20.49 13.13 -2.15
CA ILE A 62 -19.42 14.06 -1.77
C ILE A 62 -18.99 14.88 -2.99
N GLY A 63 -18.54 16.11 -2.74
CA GLY A 63 -17.97 16.97 -3.78
C GLY A 63 -16.52 16.60 -4.14
N SER A 64 -16.04 17.13 -5.27
CA SER A 64 -14.68 16.86 -5.78
C SER A 64 -13.56 17.24 -4.79
N GLY A 65 -13.76 18.29 -4.00
CA GLY A 65 -12.80 18.72 -2.97
C GLY A 65 -12.62 17.69 -1.86
N MET A 66 -13.71 17.15 -1.32
CA MET A 66 -13.66 16.11 -0.27
C MET A 66 -13.02 14.81 -0.80
N LYS A 67 -13.28 14.46 -2.06
CA LYS A 67 -12.62 13.33 -2.73
C LYS A 67 -11.10 13.52 -2.77
N ILE A 68 -10.62 14.69 -3.19
CA ILE A 68 -9.18 14.99 -3.26
C ILE A 68 -8.58 14.95 -1.86
N PHE A 69 -9.20 15.63 -0.90
CA PHE A 69 -8.74 15.66 0.48
C PHE A 69 -8.67 14.25 1.10
N GLY A 70 -9.67 13.40 0.86
CA GLY A 70 -9.67 12.02 1.34
C GLY A 70 -8.55 11.17 0.72
N ILE A 71 -8.32 11.29 -0.59
CA ILE A 71 -7.28 10.51 -1.27
C ILE A 71 -5.88 10.96 -0.84
N VAL A 72 -5.62 12.28 -0.86
CA VAL A 72 -4.33 12.85 -0.49
C VAL A 72 -4.07 12.65 1.01
N GLY A 73 -5.09 12.88 1.85
CA GLY A 73 -5.01 12.66 3.28
C GLY A 73 -4.68 11.22 3.65
N ALA A 74 -5.23 10.22 2.93
CA ALA A 74 -4.88 8.82 3.15
C ALA A 74 -3.42 8.51 2.80
N ILE A 75 -2.86 9.14 1.77
CA ILE A 75 -1.44 9.00 1.41
C ILE A 75 -0.56 9.63 2.48
N ILE A 76 -0.87 10.86 2.90
CA ILE A 76 -0.13 11.57 3.95
C ILE A 76 -0.14 10.75 5.26
N LEU A 77 -1.30 10.21 5.64
CA LEU A 77 -1.44 9.39 6.83
C LEU A 77 -0.59 8.11 6.75
N LEU A 78 -0.57 7.45 5.59
CA LEU A 78 0.25 6.26 5.36
C LEU A 78 1.74 6.58 5.49
N VAL A 79 2.20 7.69 4.90
CA VAL A 79 3.59 8.15 5.02
C VAL A 79 3.93 8.48 6.48
N ALA A 80 3.06 9.23 7.17
CA ALA A 80 3.27 9.58 8.57
C ALA A 80 3.36 8.34 9.47
N LEU A 81 2.45 7.36 9.30
CA LEU A 81 2.50 6.10 10.04
C LEU A 81 3.79 5.33 9.76
N LYS A 82 4.24 5.28 8.50
CA LYS A 82 5.49 4.60 8.14
C LYS A 82 6.71 5.29 8.78
N VAL A 83 6.76 6.62 8.77
CA VAL A 83 7.82 7.39 9.42
C VAL A 83 7.83 7.12 10.93
N THR A 84 6.66 7.14 11.57
CA THR A 84 6.53 6.82 13.01
C THR A 84 7.03 5.41 13.31
N ILE A 85 6.62 4.40 12.53
CA ILE A 85 7.09 3.02 12.70
C ILE A 85 8.62 2.93 12.55
N ASN A 86 9.20 3.63 11.58
CA ASN A 86 10.64 3.63 11.36
C ASN A 86 11.41 4.29 12.53
N ILE A 87 10.85 5.32 13.17
CA ILE A 87 11.44 5.95 14.36
C ILE A 87 11.31 5.03 15.58
N SER A 88 10.14 4.42 15.78
CA SER A 88 9.87 3.58 16.95
C SER A 88 10.55 2.22 16.89
N ILE A 89 10.81 1.69 15.69
CA ILE A 89 11.33 0.34 15.48
C ILE A 89 12.54 0.42 14.54
N PRO A 90 13.76 0.56 15.10
CA PRO A 90 15.00 0.48 14.31
C PRO A 90 15.02 -0.84 13.55
N SER A 91 15.09 -0.77 12.23
CA SER A 91 15.02 -1.95 11.37
C SER A 91 15.86 -1.73 10.11
N TYR A 92 16.31 -2.83 9.51
CA TYR A 92 17.05 -2.79 8.25
C TYR A 92 16.25 -2.09 7.13
N LEU A 93 14.92 -2.21 7.18
CA LEU A 93 13.97 -1.54 6.29
C LEU A 93 13.92 0.00 6.44
N ALA A 94 14.40 0.53 7.56
CA ALA A 94 14.42 1.97 7.84
C ALA A 94 15.80 2.58 7.61
N THR A 95 16.87 1.79 7.67
CA THR A 95 18.26 2.27 7.64
C THR A 95 19.02 1.94 6.37
N SER A 96 18.58 0.94 5.59
CA SER A 96 19.19 0.61 4.30
C SER A 96 18.40 1.20 3.13
N GLU A 97 19.10 1.71 2.12
CA GLU A 97 18.47 2.22 0.90
C GLU A 97 17.57 1.17 0.24
N SER A 98 18.10 -0.05 0.08
CA SER A 98 17.34 -1.17 -0.50
C SER A 98 16.13 -1.55 0.36
N GLY A 99 16.24 -1.55 1.69
CA GLY A 99 15.14 -1.88 2.59
C GLY A 99 14.02 -0.83 2.58
N ILE A 100 14.37 0.45 2.39
CA ILE A 100 13.40 1.52 2.19
C ILE A 100 12.62 1.28 0.90
N TRP A 101 13.31 1.00 -0.21
CA TRP A 101 12.65 0.74 -1.50
C TRP A 101 11.76 -0.51 -1.47
N VAL A 102 12.21 -1.61 -0.86
CA VAL A 102 11.37 -2.80 -0.68
C VAL A 102 10.14 -2.47 0.16
N SER A 103 10.27 -1.69 1.23
CA SER A 103 9.10 -1.24 2.02
C SER A 103 8.10 -0.43 1.19
N VAL A 104 8.58 0.42 0.28
CA VAL A 104 7.73 1.20 -0.62
C VAL A 104 7.00 0.28 -1.61
N VAL A 105 7.69 -0.71 -2.17
CA VAL A 105 7.07 -1.72 -3.06
C VAL A 105 5.92 -2.45 -2.37
N TYR A 106 6.10 -2.86 -1.10
CA TYR A 106 5.05 -3.52 -0.33
C TYR A 106 3.86 -2.59 -0.05
N ALA A 107 4.11 -1.33 0.32
CA ALA A 107 3.06 -0.34 0.55
C ALA A 107 2.26 -0.05 -0.73
N ILE A 108 2.92 0.12 -1.88
CA ILE A 108 2.26 0.37 -3.17
C ILE A 108 1.50 -0.88 -3.65
N GLY A 109 2.11 -2.06 -3.53
CA GLY A 109 1.48 -3.34 -3.83
C GLY A 109 0.18 -3.51 -3.03
N GLY A 110 0.24 -3.28 -1.72
CA GLY A 110 -0.92 -3.25 -0.84
C GLY A 110 -1.97 -2.24 -1.27
N LEU A 111 -1.58 -1.01 -1.60
CA LEU A 111 -2.48 0.05 -2.07
C LEU A 111 -3.25 -0.38 -3.32
N PHE A 112 -2.56 -0.95 -4.31
CA PHE A 112 -3.21 -1.43 -5.52
C PHE A 112 -4.15 -2.60 -5.24
N LEU A 113 -3.76 -3.56 -4.39
CA LEU A 113 -4.65 -4.64 -3.97
C LEU A 113 -5.92 -4.09 -3.30
N GLY A 114 -5.80 -3.15 -2.37
CA GLY A 114 -6.95 -2.52 -1.71
C GLY A 114 -7.83 -1.74 -2.68
N ARG A 115 -7.21 -0.99 -3.59
CA ARG A 115 -7.92 -0.18 -4.60
C ARG A 115 -8.71 -1.02 -5.59
N SER A 116 -8.20 -2.21 -5.92
CA SER A 116 -8.82 -3.16 -6.86
C SER A 116 -10.18 -3.68 -6.39
N LEU A 117 -10.42 -3.72 -5.08
CA LEU A 117 -11.71 -4.09 -4.51
C LEU A 117 -12.84 -3.16 -4.97
N TYR A 118 -12.50 -1.91 -5.32
CA TYR A 118 -13.44 -0.90 -5.79
C TYR A 118 -13.34 -0.61 -7.30
N SER A 119 -12.47 -1.33 -8.01
CA SER A 119 -12.34 -1.27 -9.48
C SER A 119 -13.48 -2.03 -10.17
N ARG A 120 -13.98 -3.10 -9.55
CA ARG A 120 -15.14 -3.89 -10.04
C ARG A 120 -16.50 -3.18 -9.91
N LEU A 121 -16.54 -1.97 -9.36
CA LEU A 121 -17.75 -1.15 -9.24
C LEU A 121 -17.95 -0.24 -10.47
N ARG A 122 -17.47 -0.67 -11.63
CA ARG A 122 -17.67 0.02 -12.91
C ARG A 122 -18.87 -0.59 -13.62
#